data_AF-A0A5B7SP24-F1
#
_entry.id   AF-A0A5B7SP24-F1
#
_cell.length_a   1.000
_cell.length_b   1.000
_cell.length_c   1.000
_cell.angle_alpha   90.00
_cell.angle_beta   90.00
_cell.angle_gamma   90.00
#
_symmetry.space_group_name_H-M   'P 1'
#
loop_
_entity.id
_entity.type
_entity.pdbx_description
1 polymer ?
#
loop_
_entity_poly.entity_id
_entity_poly.type
_entity_poly.pdbx_seq_one_letter_code
_entity_poly.pdbx_strand_id
1 'polypeptide(L)'
;MQSEQSDFFRLNNHSGTENYLIEEIYSKEFQIPELYLDTVSKTINAYGKTNPIKEGEAKNIRLKISDIGKVLDSGPIYTVLKNGVLWHYSEYNNWIIDGDKNPKNYRKPMTGVNFQDVEKWIEKFKELYTSASDVYISPSVYDYYVKIDKEWVEVKRDVKGIPLDLEEQYPAKYSNIRMVELRDLCPDFFKARAERDTSFIDIVGYEETDSEKGSGLNPISYSAGDYYLNLYMPLGDTIKIKRHGSMGVNMQFYKIPVTQGGRNDVVFIVQEPNELYPDREFGGMYVVRPRDLNQKQYGPHESSADSYSSQYDSKKGAINTEAKFLKPMND
;
A
#
# COMPACT_ATOMS: atom_id res chain seq x y z
N MET A 1 -26.31 13.07 -23.13
CA MET A 1 -25.30 12.07 -22.71
C MET A 1 -23.91 12.38 -23.26
N GLN A 2 -23.70 12.56 -24.58
CA GLN A 2 -22.35 12.90 -25.12
C GLN A 2 -21.75 14.22 -24.59
N SER A 3 -22.56 15.21 -24.18
CA SER A 3 -22.08 16.50 -23.66
C SER A 3 -21.60 16.48 -22.20
N GLU A 4 -21.88 15.44 -21.42
CA GLU A 4 -21.46 15.34 -20.01
C GLU A 4 -20.15 14.57 -19.84
N GLN A 5 -19.77 13.76 -20.83
CA GLN A 5 -18.55 12.92 -20.80
C GLN A 5 -17.28 13.69 -21.18
N SER A 6 -17.40 14.86 -21.82
CA SER A 6 -16.27 15.73 -22.17
C SER A 6 -15.51 16.27 -20.95
N ASP A 7 -16.15 16.29 -19.79
CA ASP A 7 -15.60 16.87 -18.56
C ASP A 7 -14.80 15.86 -17.72
N PHE A 8 -14.69 14.60 -18.18
CA PHE A 8 -13.97 13.55 -17.45
C PHE A 8 -12.57 13.36 -18.03
N PHE A 9 -11.57 13.44 -17.15
CA PHE A 9 -10.17 13.36 -17.54
C PHE A 9 -9.49 12.14 -16.92
N ARG A 10 -8.55 11.53 -17.65
CA ARG A 10 -7.62 10.55 -17.04
C ARG A 10 -6.75 11.29 -16.03
N LEU A 11 -6.41 10.66 -14.90
CA LEU A 11 -5.67 11.32 -13.81
C LEU A 11 -4.35 11.95 -14.26
N ASN A 12 -3.60 11.25 -15.12
CA ASN A 12 -2.34 11.76 -15.69
C ASN A 12 -2.49 13.01 -16.58
N ASN A 13 -3.72 13.40 -16.92
CA ASN A 13 -4.06 14.60 -17.70
C ASN A 13 -4.98 15.57 -16.92
N HIS A 14 -5.26 15.31 -15.63
CA HIS A 14 -6.21 16.07 -14.85
C HIS A 14 -5.46 16.99 -13.87
N SER A 15 -5.63 18.31 -14.01
CA SER A 15 -4.96 19.30 -13.15
C SER A 15 -5.68 19.59 -11.82
N GLY A 16 -6.70 18.81 -11.49
CA GLY A 16 -7.67 19.09 -10.42
C GLY A 16 -8.77 20.08 -10.83
N THR A 17 -9.31 20.79 -9.85
CA THR A 17 -10.43 21.74 -9.95
C THR A 17 -10.00 23.13 -9.45
N GLU A 18 -10.95 24.03 -9.19
CA GLU A 18 -10.67 25.31 -8.55
C GLU A 18 -10.04 25.14 -7.17
N ASN A 19 -10.60 24.28 -6.30
CA ASN A 19 -10.12 24.16 -4.92
C ASN A 19 -9.09 23.04 -4.72
N TYR A 20 -9.04 22.06 -5.62
CA TYR A 20 -8.16 20.91 -5.52
C TYR A 20 -7.12 20.83 -6.64
N LEU A 21 -5.94 20.37 -6.29
CA LEU A 21 -4.87 19.98 -7.20
C LEU A 21 -4.76 18.46 -7.21
N ILE A 22 -4.47 17.92 -8.39
CA ILE A 22 -4.01 16.54 -8.56
C ILE A 22 -2.53 16.60 -8.90
N GLU A 23 -1.70 15.93 -8.10
CA GLU A 23 -0.27 15.80 -8.37
C GLU A 23 0.11 14.35 -8.55
N GLU A 24 1.01 14.12 -9.49
CA GLU A 24 1.65 12.82 -9.70
C GLU A 24 2.76 12.60 -8.67
N ILE A 25 2.74 11.44 -8.00
CA ILE A 25 3.79 10.96 -7.10
C ILE A 25 4.66 9.93 -7.84
N TYR A 26 4.00 8.98 -8.48
CA TYR A 26 4.61 8.00 -9.38
C TYR A 26 3.96 8.14 -10.76
N SER A 27 4.79 8.16 -11.80
CA SER A 27 4.30 8.31 -13.16
C SER A 27 3.45 7.14 -13.63
N LYS A 28 2.70 7.40 -14.69
CA LYS A 28 1.67 6.51 -15.24
C LYS A 28 2.17 5.11 -15.68
N GLU A 29 3.47 4.88 -15.73
CA GLU A 29 4.10 3.60 -16.05
C GLU A 29 4.43 2.74 -14.81
N PHE A 30 4.22 3.27 -13.59
CA PHE A 30 4.47 2.55 -12.34
C PHE A 30 3.27 1.76 -11.85
N GLN A 31 3.54 0.55 -11.40
CA GLN A 31 2.72 -0.20 -10.44
C GLN A 31 3.19 0.12 -9.02
N ILE A 32 2.30 0.02 -8.04
CA ILE A 32 2.59 0.30 -6.62
C ILE A 32 2.32 -0.95 -5.77
N PRO A 33 3.26 -1.92 -5.67
CA PRO A 33 3.00 -3.17 -4.98
C PRO A 33 2.95 -3.06 -3.45
N GLU A 34 3.53 -2.01 -2.89
CA GLU A 34 3.51 -1.79 -1.43
C GLU A 34 3.17 -0.34 -1.12
N LEU A 35 2.23 -0.15 -0.21
CA LEU A 35 1.83 1.16 0.30
C LEU A 35 1.56 1.06 1.81
N TYR A 36 2.47 1.60 2.60
CA TYR A 36 2.39 1.56 4.06
C TYR A 36 2.37 2.96 4.66
N LEU A 37 1.63 3.15 5.73
CA LEU A 37 1.77 4.28 6.63
C LEU A 37 2.75 3.94 7.74
N ASP A 38 3.73 4.81 7.93
CA ASP A 38 4.55 4.87 9.14
C ASP A 38 3.79 5.67 10.21
N THR A 39 3.25 4.98 11.21
CA THR A 39 2.44 5.61 12.28
C THR A 39 3.24 6.48 13.23
N VAL A 40 4.57 6.37 13.24
CA VAL A 40 5.46 7.17 14.10
C VAL A 40 5.85 8.47 13.40
N SER A 41 6.37 8.37 12.16
CA SER A 41 6.77 9.57 11.42
C SER A 41 5.61 10.24 10.67
N LYS A 42 4.45 9.58 10.59
CA LYS A 42 3.25 10.04 9.88
C LYS A 42 3.51 10.27 8.39
N THR A 43 4.31 9.38 7.79
CA THR A 43 4.66 9.41 6.37
C THR A 43 4.23 8.11 5.68
N ILE A 44 3.93 8.21 4.40
CA ILE A 44 3.69 7.05 3.55
C ILE A 44 5.03 6.52 3.04
N ASN A 45 5.20 5.21 3.09
CA ASN A 45 6.24 4.48 2.39
C ASN A 45 5.61 3.71 1.23
N ALA A 46 6.02 4.04 0.01
CA ALA A 46 5.51 3.41 -1.19
C ALA A 46 6.66 2.76 -1.96
N TYR A 47 6.44 1.54 -2.43
CA TYR A 47 7.29 0.88 -3.41
C TYR A 47 6.62 0.95 -4.77
N GLY A 48 7.34 1.45 -5.77
CA GLY A 48 6.90 1.45 -7.15
C GLY A 48 7.88 0.68 -8.04
N LYS A 49 7.32 -0.07 -8.99
CA LYS A 49 8.08 -0.70 -10.08
C LYS A 49 7.44 -0.32 -11.41
N THR A 50 8.22 0.07 -12.41
CA THR A 50 7.66 0.16 -13.76
C THR A 50 7.36 -1.24 -14.28
N ASN A 51 6.32 -1.37 -15.09
CA ASN A 51 6.12 -2.60 -15.88
C ASN A 51 6.76 -2.39 -17.26
N PRO A 52 8.00 -2.81 -17.51
CA PRO A 52 8.52 -2.80 -18.87
C PRO A 52 7.96 -3.98 -19.65
N ILE A 53 7.71 -3.79 -20.95
CA ILE A 53 7.49 -4.88 -21.90
C ILE A 53 8.74 -5.82 -21.99
N LYS A 54 9.87 -5.47 -21.35
CA LYS A 54 11.13 -6.24 -21.28
C LYS A 54 11.74 -6.22 -19.88
N GLU A 55 11.93 -7.38 -19.25
CA GLU A 55 12.42 -7.58 -17.87
C GLU A 55 13.69 -6.81 -17.46
N GLY A 56 14.52 -6.34 -18.41
CA GLY A 56 15.76 -5.59 -18.13
C GLY A 56 15.61 -4.06 -17.98
N GLU A 57 14.43 -3.50 -18.24
CA GLU A 57 14.20 -2.04 -18.23
C GLU A 57 13.35 -1.57 -17.03
N ALA A 58 13.10 -2.47 -16.06
CA ALA A 58 12.26 -2.19 -14.90
C ALA A 58 12.97 -1.21 -13.96
N LYS A 59 12.36 -0.05 -13.74
CA LYS A 59 12.80 0.93 -12.76
C LYS A 59 12.07 0.68 -11.46
N ASN A 60 12.83 0.45 -10.40
CA ASN A 60 12.32 0.23 -9.04
C ASN A 60 12.66 1.43 -8.18
N ILE A 61 11.67 2.00 -7.48
CA ILE A 61 11.85 3.18 -6.62
C ILE A 61 11.01 3.02 -5.36
N ARG A 62 11.61 3.24 -4.19
CA ARG A 62 10.90 3.39 -2.92
C ARG A 62 10.92 4.85 -2.49
N LEU A 63 9.76 5.41 -2.19
CA LEU A 63 9.60 6.80 -1.78
C LEU A 63 9.06 6.89 -0.35
N LYS A 64 9.53 7.92 0.37
CA LYS A 64 8.92 8.44 1.59
C LYS A 64 8.11 9.67 1.20
N ILE A 65 6.83 9.67 1.51
CA ILE A 65 5.84 10.64 1.03
C ILE A 65 5.15 11.25 2.26
N SER A 66 4.93 12.56 2.28
CA SER A 66 4.21 13.23 3.37
C SER A 66 2.71 12.89 3.36
N ASP A 67 2.02 13.26 4.43
CA ASP A 67 0.55 13.22 4.55
C ASP A 67 -0.20 14.00 3.47
N ILE A 68 0.41 15.05 2.91
CA ILE A 68 -0.10 15.82 1.76
C ILE A 68 0.45 15.38 0.40
N GLY A 69 1.14 14.24 0.30
CA GLY A 69 1.63 13.70 -0.97
C GLY A 69 2.89 14.34 -1.56
N LYS A 70 3.66 15.07 -0.76
CA LYS A 70 5.00 15.54 -1.16
C LYS A 70 6.01 14.41 -1.01
N VAL A 71 6.81 14.16 -2.05
CA VAL A 71 7.97 13.26 -1.95
C VAL A 71 9.03 13.90 -1.06
N LEU A 72 9.36 13.24 0.05
CA LEU A 72 10.32 13.70 1.05
C LEU A 72 11.71 13.15 0.80
N ASP A 73 11.80 11.86 0.44
CA ASP A 73 13.07 11.19 0.20
C ASP A 73 12.88 9.88 -0.59
N SER A 74 13.96 9.32 -1.12
CA SER A 74 14.02 8.00 -1.76
C SER A 74 15.00 7.07 -1.03
N GLY A 75 14.68 5.77 -1.03
CA GLY A 75 15.40 4.78 -0.22
C GLY A 75 15.64 3.44 -0.93
N PRO A 76 16.27 2.49 -0.22
CA PRO A 76 16.63 1.20 -0.80
C PRO A 76 15.39 0.31 -1.07
N ILE A 77 15.53 -0.57 -2.06
CA ILE A 77 14.46 -1.46 -2.55
C ILE A 77 14.48 -2.78 -1.78
N TYR A 78 14.22 -2.71 -0.48
CA TYR A 78 14.20 -3.85 0.44
C TYR A 78 12.77 -4.14 0.90
N THR A 79 12.53 -5.32 1.48
CA THR A 79 11.23 -5.67 2.06
C THR A 79 11.00 -4.87 3.33
N VAL A 80 9.83 -4.24 3.45
CA VAL A 80 9.46 -3.50 4.66
C VAL A 80 8.96 -4.46 5.72
N LEU A 81 9.63 -4.47 6.88
CA LEU A 81 9.15 -5.19 8.07
C LEU A 81 8.15 -4.33 8.85
N LYS A 82 7.31 -4.96 9.68
CA LYS A 82 6.26 -4.28 10.46
C LYS A 82 6.80 -3.20 11.40
N ASN A 83 8.04 -3.31 11.86
CA ASN A 83 8.70 -2.31 12.71
C ASN A 83 9.40 -1.18 11.93
N GLY A 84 9.31 -1.17 10.59
CA GLY A 84 9.92 -0.18 9.71
C GLY A 84 11.34 -0.49 9.26
N VAL A 85 11.92 -1.63 9.67
CA VAL A 85 13.22 -2.06 9.16
C VAL A 85 13.07 -2.50 7.70
N LEU A 86 14.03 -2.12 6.88
CA LEU A 86 14.17 -2.59 5.51
C LEU A 86 15.06 -3.84 5.49
N TRP A 87 14.48 -5.00 5.22
CA TRP A 87 15.15 -6.29 5.20
C TRP A 87 15.62 -6.67 3.79
N HIS A 88 16.88 -7.11 3.70
CA HIS A 88 17.46 -7.77 2.54
C HIS A 88 18.18 -9.05 2.99
N TYR A 89 18.54 -9.93 2.05
CA TYR A 89 19.12 -11.24 2.36
C TYR A 89 20.43 -11.16 3.16
N SER A 90 21.33 -10.24 2.82
CA SER A 90 22.65 -10.12 3.46
C SER A 90 22.76 -9.04 4.52
N GLU A 91 21.81 -8.10 4.53
CA GLU A 91 21.88 -6.86 5.28
C GLU A 91 20.48 -6.29 5.56
N TYR A 92 20.40 -5.33 6.46
CA TYR A 92 19.20 -4.57 6.74
C TYR A 92 19.50 -3.08 6.75
N ASN A 93 18.46 -2.26 6.69
CA ASN A 93 18.59 -0.81 6.66
C ASN A 93 17.47 -0.13 7.49
N ASN A 94 17.78 1.03 8.08
CA ASN A 94 16.87 1.76 8.97
C ASN A 94 16.33 3.06 8.34
N TRP A 95 16.45 3.26 7.03
CA TRP A 95 16.10 4.51 6.35
C TRP A 95 14.66 5.00 6.62
N ILE A 96 13.70 4.08 6.77
CA ILE A 96 12.33 4.45 7.16
C ILE A 96 12.31 5.02 8.58
N ILE A 97 13.04 4.38 9.50
CA ILE A 97 13.07 4.66 10.94
C ILE A 97 13.74 6.00 11.25
N ASP A 98 14.96 6.21 10.76
CA ASP A 98 15.85 7.32 11.14
C ASP A 98 16.49 8.05 9.95
N GLY A 99 16.21 7.62 8.71
CA GLY A 99 16.81 8.20 7.50
C GLY A 99 18.21 7.66 7.17
N ASP A 100 18.77 6.74 7.95
CA ASP A 100 20.07 6.12 7.68
C ASP A 100 19.99 5.22 6.44
N LYS A 101 20.63 5.66 5.35
CA LYS A 101 20.70 4.91 4.08
C LYS A 101 21.84 3.88 4.05
N ASN A 102 22.66 3.82 5.09
CA ASN A 102 23.76 2.86 5.13
C ASN A 102 23.22 1.48 5.51
N PRO A 103 23.42 0.45 4.68
CA PRO A 103 23.06 -0.90 5.06
C PRO A 103 23.97 -1.41 6.18
N LYS A 104 23.41 -2.29 7.01
CA LYS A 104 24.07 -2.95 8.14
C LYS A 104 24.03 -4.45 7.92
N ASN A 105 25.18 -5.10 8.03
CA ASN A 105 25.25 -6.55 7.98
C ASN A 105 24.57 -7.16 9.21
N TYR A 106 23.95 -8.32 9.02
CA TYR A 106 23.49 -9.10 10.15
C TYR A 106 24.65 -9.61 10.99
N ARG A 107 24.47 -9.62 12.30
CA ARG A 107 25.35 -10.38 13.20
C ARG A 107 25.11 -11.87 12.97
N LYS A 108 26.18 -12.64 12.82
CA LYS A 108 26.12 -14.08 12.52
C LYS A 108 26.74 -14.88 13.66
N PRO A 109 26.03 -15.06 14.78
CA PRO A 109 26.58 -15.77 15.95
C PRO A 109 26.78 -17.27 15.69
N MET A 110 26.29 -17.78 14.55
CA MET A 110 26.39 -19.17 14.15
C MET A 110 27.48 -19.44 13.10
N THR A 111 28.22 -18.43 12.61
CA THR A 111 29.29 -18.66 11.64
C THR A 111 30.58 -19.13 12.34
N GLY A 112 31.11 -20.29 11.93
CA GLY A 112 32.44 -20.78 12.32
C GLY A 112 32.48 -21.82 13.43
N VAL A 113 31.34 -22.13 14.05
CA VAL A 113 31.19 -23.29 14.93
C VAL A 113 30.54 -24.41 14.11
N ASN A 114 30.98 -25.64 14.29
CA ASN A 114 30.51 -26.82 13.57
C ASN A 114 29.06 -27.16 13.98
N PHE A 115 28.08 -26.33 13.62
CA PHE A 115 26.66 -26.50 13.90
C PHE A 115 26.02 -27.57 13.00
N GLN A 116 26.74 -28.63 12.61
CA GLN A 116 26.09 -29.85 12.09
C GLN A 116 25.29 -30.58 13.17
N ASP A 117 25.50 -30.21 14.44
CA ASP A 117 24.75 -30.68 15.60
C ASP A 117 23.44 -29.91 15.74
N VAL A 118 22.34 -30.57 15.36
CA VAL A 118 20.99 -30.01 15.38
C VAL A 118 20.54 -29.64 16.80
N GLU A 119 20.98 -30.37 17.84
CA GLU A 119 20.58 -30.09 19.21
C GLU A 119 21.19 -28.77 19.68
N LYS A 120 22.48 -28.57 19.42
CA LYS A 120 23.17 -27.30 19.71
C LYS A 120 22.62 -26.13 18.91
N TRP A 121 22.26 -26.38 17.65
CA TRP A 121 21.60 -25.36 16.83
C TRP A 121 20.26 -24.97 17.44
N ILE A 122 19.42 -25.94 17.83
CA ILE A 122 18.11 -25.70 18.43
C ILE A 122 18.26 -24.95 19.76
N GLU A 123 19.20 -25.35 20.62
CA GLU A 123 19.48 -24.68 21.89
C GLU A 123 19.82 -23.21 21.66
N LYS A 124 20.77 -22.93 20.76
CA LYS A 124 21.19 -21.55 20.47
C LYS A 124 20.08 -20.75 19.80
N PHE A 125 19.31 -21.34 18.89
CA PHE A 125 18.14 -20.72 18.29
C PHE A 125 17.12 -20.31 19.35
N LYS A 126 16.78 -21.20 20.29
CA LYS A 126 15.82 -20.90 21.38
C LYS A 126 16.30 -19.76 22.27
N GLU A 127 17.59 -19.72 22.61
CA GLU A 127 18.20 -18.61 23.36
C GLU A 127 18.02 -17.27 22.62
N LEU A 128 18.37 -17.24 21.33
CA LEU A 128 18.27 -16.04 20.50
C LEU A 128 16.81 -15.60 20.29
N TYR A 129 15.90 -16.53 19.99
CA TYR A 129 14.48 -16.24 19.80
C TYR A 129 13.84 -15.71 21.08
N THR A 130 14.14 -16.31 22.23
CA THR A 130 13.60 -15.88 23.53
C THR A 130 14.04 -14.47 23.87
N SER A 131 15.30 -14.14 23.59
CA SER A 131 15.89 -12.82 23.84
C SER A 131 15.47 -11.75 22.81
N ALA A 132 14.89 -12.17 21.68
CA ALA A 132 14.56 -11.28 20.59
C ALA A 132 13.34 -10.40 20.90
N SER A 133 13.49 -9.11 20.62
CA SER A 133 12.39 -8.13 20.62
C SER A 133 11.50 -8.28 19.38
N ASP A 134 12.12 -8.49 18.22
CA ASP A 134 11.47 -8.68 16.94
C ASP A 134 12.02 -9.94 16.26
N VAL A 135 11.17 -10.67 15.55
CA VAL A 135 11.51 -11.87 14.78
C VAL A 135 10.80 -11.79 13.44
N TYR A 136 11.61 -11.85 12.38
CA TYR A 136 11.16 -12.00 11.01
C TYR A 136 11.60 -13.36 10.46
N ILE A 137 10.73 -13.98 9.67
CA ILE A 137 10.98 -15.27 9.01
C ILE A 137 10.92 -15.00 7.51
N SER A 138 12.01 -15.29 6.81
CA SER A 138 12.04 -15.10 5.37
C SER A 138 11.14 -16.11 4.66
N PRO A 139 10.20 -15.70 3.80
CA PRO A 139 9.29 -16.63 3.14
C PRO A 139 9.98 -17.50 2.07
N SER A 140 11.15 -17.09 1.56
CA SER A 140 11.82 -17.79 0.45
C SER A 140 12.81 -18.86 0.92
N VAL A 141 13.49 -18.63 2.05
CA VAL A 141 14.54 -19.51 2.57
C VAL A 141 14.22 -20.04 3.98
N TYR A 142 13.14 -19.56 4.59
CA TYR A 142 12.70 -19.91 5.94
C TYR A 142 13.71 -19.60 7.06
N ASP A 143 14.77 -18.85 6.75
CA ASP A 143 15.74 -18.35 7.72
C ASP A 143 15.10 -17.34 8.68
N TYR A 144 15.61 -17.32 9.91
CA TYR A 144 15.17 -16.41 10.96
C TYR A 144 16.08 -15.21 11.05
N TYR A 145 15.48 -14.04 11.21
CA TYR A 145 16.16 -12.79 11.49
C TYR A 145 15.60 -12.27 12.80
N VAL A 146 16.44 -12.20 13.83
CA VAL A 146 16.01 -11.86 15.19
C VAL A 146 16.70 -10.60 15.65
N LYS A 147 15.95 -9.68 16.26
CA LYS A 147 16.47 -8.41 16.75
C LYS A 147 16.77 -8.51 18.24
N ILE A 148 18.05 -8.45 18.58
CA ILE A 148 18.55 -8.48 19.96
C ILE A 148 19.20 -7.12 20.21
N ASP A 149 18.74 -6.43 21.26
CA ASP A 149 19.08 -5.04 21.53
C ASP A 149 18.79 -4.11 20.32
N LYS A 150 19.85 -3.59 19.69
CA LYS A 150 19.78 -2.67 18.53
C LYS A 150 20.24 -3.31 17.22
N GLU A 151 20.55 -4.60 17.21
CA GLU A 151 21.12 -5.30 16.06
C GLU A 151 20.26 -6.47 15.61
N TRP A 152 20.22 -6.69 14.30
CA TRP A 152 19.62 -7.88 13.72
C TRP A 152 20.65 -8.99 13.57
N VAL A 153 20.18 -10.19 13.89
CA VAL A 153 20.94 -11.41 13.93
C VAL A 153 20.36 -12.38 12.91
N GLU A 154 21.19 -12.89 12.01
CA GLU A 154 20.80 -13.92 11.04
C GLU A 154 20.99 -15.30 11.67
N VAL A 155 19.94 -16.11 11.60
CA VAL A 155 19.91 -17.50 12.03
C VAL A 155 19.51 -18.35 10.82
N LYS A 156 20.53 -18.94 10.18
CA LYS A 156 20.34 -19.79 9.01
C LYS A 156 19.84 -21.18 9.40
N ARG A 157 18.95 -21.73 8.58
CA ARG A 157 18.48 -23.12 8.66
C ARG A 157 19.32 -24.04 7.77
N ASP A 158 20.63 -24.04 7.97
CA ASP A 158 21.59 -24.82 7.17
C ASP A 158 21.94 -26.20 7.78
N VAL A 159 21.19 -26.62 8.81
CA VAL A 159 21.40 -27.89 9.54
C VAL A 159 20.29 -28.89 9.21
N LYS A 160 20.66 -30.16 8.99
CA LYS A 160 19.68 -31.24 8.78
C LYS A 160 19.02 -31.65 10.09
N GLY A 161 17.73 -32.01 10.03
CA GLY A 161 16.98 -32.50 11.19
C GLY A 161 16.24 -31.43 11.99
N ILE A 162 16.21 -30.18 11.51
CA ILE A 162 15.37 -29.12 12.10
C ILE A 162 13.89 -29.55 12.05
N PRO A 163 13.12 -29.40 13.14
CA PRO A 163 11.69 -29.72 13.16
C PRO A 163 10.90 -29.03 12.05
N LEU A 164 9.96 -29.74 11.44
CA LEU A 164 9.13 -29.20 10.35
C LEU A 164 8.16 -28.13 10.85
N ASP A 165 7.75 -28.22 12.11
CA ASP A 165 6.81 -27.33 12.79
C ASP A 165 7.51 -26.16 13.53
N LEU A 166 8.79 -25.91 13.25
CA LEU A 166 9.57 -24.87 13.94
C LEU A 166 8.89 -23.49 13.87
N GLU A 167 8.30 -23.13 12.73
CA GLU A 167 7.62 -21.84 12.53
C GLU A 167 6.29 -21.72 13.28
N GLU A 168 5.61 -22.85 13.51
CA GLU A 168 4.41 -22.88 14.34
C GLU A 168 4.76 -22.70 15.82
N GLN A 169 5.86 -23.32 16.27
CA GLN A 169 6.35 -23.18 17.63
C GLN A 169 7.02 -21.81 17.90
N TYR A 170 7.63 -21.22 16.87
CA TYR A 170 8.42 -20.00 16.96
C TYR A 170 8.00 -18.99 15.88
N PRO A 171 6.76 -18.47 15.93
CA PRO A 171 6.25 -17.58 14.89
C PRO A 171 7.00 -16.23 14.89
N ALA A 172 6.86 -15.51 13.79
CA ALA A 172 7.29 -14.12 13.71
C ALA A 172 6.61 -13.28 14.80
N LYS A 173 7.35 -12.41 15.47
CA LYS A 173 6.84 -11.51 16.51
C LYS A 173 7.43 -10.11 16.34
N TYR A 174 6.67 -9.08 16.69
CA TYR A 174 7.12 -7.70 16.62
C TYR A 174 6.72 -6.98 17.91
N SER A 175 7.70 -6.41 18.59
CA SER A 175 7.53 -5.62 19.82
C SER A 175 6.78 -4.31 19.57
N ASN A 176 6.91 -3.74 18.36
CA ASN A 176 6.20 -2.54 17.95
C ASN A 176 5.83 -2.60 16.46
N ILE A 177 4.56 -2.33 16.16
CA ILE A 177 4.06 -2.21 14.79
C ILE A 177 4.06 -0.73 14.40
N ARG A 178 4.98 -0.38 13.51
CA ARG A 178 5.16 0.96 12.95
C ARG A 178 4.53 1.10 11.56
N MET A 179 4.67 0.06 10.74
CA MET A 179 4.21 0.05 9.35
C MET A 179 2.86 -0.63 9.26
N VAL A 180 1.87 0.10 8.75
CA VAL A 180 0.50 -0.37 8.64
C VAL A 180 0.01 -0.15 7.21
N GLU A 181 -0.66 -1.13 6.63
CA GLU A 181 -1.20 -1.02 5.27
C GLU A 181 -2.36 -0.02 5.29
N LEU A 182 -2.37 0.92 4.34
CA LEU A 182 -3.50 1.82 4.19
C LEU A 182 -4.70 1.03 3.66
N ARG A 183 -5.87 1.27 4.26
CA ARG A 183 -7.11 0.61 3.84
C ARG A 183 -7.59 1.23 2.53
N ASP A 184 -7.90 0.35 1.56
CA ASP A 184 -8.58 0.75 0.34
C ASP A 184 -10.02 1.17 0.65
N LEU A 185 -10.38 2.37 0.18
CA LEU A 185 -11.69 2.99 0.30
C LEU A 185 -12.55 2.75 -0.96
N CYS A 186 -12.04 2.03 -1.95
CA CYS A 186 -12.79 1.72 -3.15
C CYS A 186 -14.06 0.92 -2.83
N PRO A 187 -15.25 1.36 -3.29
CA PRO A 187 -16.48 0.62 -3.09
C PRO A 187 -16.40 -0.75 -3.77
N ASP A 188 -17.08 -1.74 -3.21
CA ASP A 188 -17.23 -3.04 -3.84
C ASP A 188 -18.11 -2.91 -5.09
N PHE A 189 -17.47 -2.74 -6.24
CA PHE A 189 -18.14 -2.59 -7.53
C PHE A 189 -18.78 -3.88 -8.05
N PHE A 190 -18.68 -5.00 -7.34
CA PHE A 190 -19.44 -6.21 -7.64
C PHE A 190 -20.84 -6.24 -6.99
N LYS A 191 -21.09 -5.40 -5.98
CA LYS A 191 -22.44 -5.27 -5.35
C LYS A 191 -23.41 -4.51 -6.23
N ALA A 192 -24.72 -4.57 -6.00
CA ALA A 192 -25.66 -3.68 -6.69
C ALA A 192 -25.43 -2.22 -6.27
N ARG A 193 -25.60 -1.22 -7.17
CA ARG A 193 -25.35 0.20 -6.84
C ARG A 193 -26.10 0.69 -5.60
N ALA A 194 -27.32 0.20 -5.37
CA ALA A 194 -28.14 0.55 -4.20
C ALA A 194 -27.55 0.08 -2.85
N GLU A 195 -26.63 -0.88 -2.88
CA GLU A 195 -25.97 -1.47 -1.71
C GLU A 195 -24.51 -1.02 -1.57
N ARG A 196 -24.00 -0.24 -2.53
CA ARG A 196 -22.65 0.31 -2.51
C ARG A 196 -22.62 1.60 -1.70
N ASP A 197 -21.57 1.80 -0.92
CA ASP A 197 -21.26 3.12 -0.38
C ASP A 197 -20.73 4.00 -1.51
N THR A 198 -21.55 4.95 -1.96
CA THR A 198 -21.20 5.92 -3.02
C THR A 198 -20.95 7.32 -2.46
N SER A 199 -20.82 7.47 -1.14
CA SER A 199 -20.68 8.77 -0.49
C SER A 199 -19.34 9.46 -0.79
N PHE A 200 -18.31 8.68 -1.08
CA PHE A 200 -16.98 9.17 -1.38
C PHE A 200 -16.63 9.10 -2.87
N ILE A 201 -17.00 8.01 -3.53
CA ILE A 201 -16.79 7.81 -4.95
C ILE A 201 -17.97 7.05 -5.57
N ASP A 202 -18.35 7.45 -6.79
CA ASP A 202 -19.43 6.79 -7.53
C ASP A 202 -19.04 6.60 -9.00
N ILE A 203 -19.44 5.46 -9.57
CA ILE A 203 -19.37 5.22 -11.02
C ILE A 203 -20.67 5.75 -11.61
N VAL A 204 -20.57 6.82 -12.38
CA VAL A 204 -21.72 7.50 -12.98
C VAL A 204 -21.97 7.10 -14.43
N GLY A 205 -21.02 6.40 -15.06
CA GLY A 205 -21.18 5.88 -16.40
C GLY A 205 -20.13 4.85 -16.76
N TYR A 206 -20.46 4.07 -17.78
CA TYR A 206 -19.58 3.13 -18.44
C TYR A 206 -19.84 3.19 -19.95
N GLU A 207 -18.78 3.29 -20.73
CA GLU A 207 -18.82 3.23 -22.19
C GLU A 207 -17.97 2.05 -22.65
N GLU A 208 -18.62 1.01 -23.14
CA GLU A 208 -17.96 -0.16 -23.71
C GLU A 208 -17.22 0.24 -24.99
N THR A 209 -15.96 -0.17 -25.08
CA THR A 209 -15.11 0.09 -26.26
C THR A 209 -14.57 -1.20 -26.88
N ASP A 210 -14.65 -2.30 -26.15
CA ASP A 210 -14.24 -3.63 -26.58
C ASP A 210 -15.11 -4.68 -25.86
N SER A 211 -15.51 -5.71 -26.58
CA SER A 211 -16.29 -6.80 -26.04
C SER A 211 -16.02 -8.08 -26.80
N GLU A 212 -15.92 -9.20 -26.08
CA GLU A 212 -15.86 -10.53 -26.68
C GLU A 212 -17.02 -11.35 -26.14
N LYS A 213 -17.84 -11.88 -27.06
CA LYS A 213 -18.92 -12.78 -26.69
C LYS A 213 -18.34 -14.18 -26.48
N GLY A 214 -18.59 -14.75 -25.30
CA GLY A 214 -18.31 -16.15 -25.05
C GLY A 214 -19.01 -17.05 -26.08
N SER A 215 -18.37 -18.15 -26.45
CA SER A 215 -18.91 -19.12 -27.41
C SER A 215 -18.96 -20.52 -26.79
N GLY A 216 -20.02 -21.29 -27.07
CA GLY A 216 -20.18 -22.73 -26.79
C GLY A 216 -19.52 -23.28 -25.51
N LEU A 217 -18.24 -23.62 -25.61
CA LEU A 217 -17.44 -24.28 -24.55
C LEU A 217 -16.73 -23.30 -23.60
N ASN A 218 -16.68 -22.01 -23.91
CA ASN A 218 -16.18 -20.95 -23.04
C ASN A 218 -17.20 -19.80 -22.96
N PRO A 219 -18.17 -19.86 -22.03
CA PRO A 219 -19.31 -18.94 -21.98
C PRO A 219 -18.97 -17.56 -21.40
N ILE A 220 -17.71 -17.33 -21.00
CA ILE A 220 -17.29 -16.07 -20.38
C ILE A 220 -17.35 -14.98 -21.44
N SER A 221 -18.21 -13.99 -21.20
CA SER A 221 -18.21 -12.75 -21.97
C SER A 221 -17.26 -11.76 -21.31
N TYR A 222 -16.52 -11.06 -22.14
CA TYR A 222 -15.54 -10.08 -21.75
C TYR A 222 -15.99 -8.71 -22.22
N SER A 223 -15.81 -7.68 -21.39
CA SER A 223 -15.99 -6.29 -21.81
C SER A 223 -14.91 -5.40 -21.20
N ALA A 224 -14.44 -4.44 -21.99
CA ALA A 224 -13.54 -3.38 -21.58
C ALA A 224 -14.05 -2.04 -22.11
N GLY A 225 -13.86 -1.01 -21.31
CA GLY A 225 -14.43 0.29 -21.62
C GLY A 225 -13.98 1.37 -20.67
N ASP A 226 -14.49 2.56 -20.91
CA ASP A 226 -14.21 3.73 -20.11
C ASP A 226 -15.26 3.88 -19.00
N TYR A 227 -14.79 3.80 -17.76
CA TYR A 227 -15.54 4.13 -16.56
C TYR A 227 -15.41 5.62 -16.26
N TYR A 228 -16.55 6.22 -15.91
CA TYR A 228 -16.67 7.63 -15.53
C TYR A 228 -16.97 7.70 -14.04
N LEU A 229 -16.03 8.22 -13.26
CA LEU A 229 -16.06 8.25 -11.81
C LEU A 229 -16.15 9.68 -11.29
N ASN A 230 -17.02 9.89 -10.31
CA ASN A 230 -17.06 11.12 -9.51
C ASN A 230 -16.39 10.84 -8.16
N LEU A 231 -15.36 11.60 -7.83
CA LEU A 231 -14.76 11.64 -6.50
C LEU A 231 -15.23 12.92 -5.79
N TYR A 232 -15.98 12.75 -4.69
CA TYR A 232 -16.59 13.86 -3.96
C TYR A 232 -15.62 14.38 -2.89
N MET A 233 -15.31 15.68 -2.96
CA MET A 233 -14.33 16.31 -2.09
C MET A 233 -14.97 17.22 -1.04
N PRO A 234 -14.41 17.32 0.18
CA PRO A 234 -15.00 18.07 1.29
C PRO A 234 -15.29 19.57 1.06
N LEU A 235 -14.59 20.23 0.14
CA LEU A 235 -14.84 21.65 -0.19
C LEU A 235 -16.00 21.85 -1.18
N GLY A 236 -16.76 20.80 -1.51
CA GLY A 236 -17.89 20.84 -2.44
C GLY A 236 -17.52 20.51 -3.90
N ASP A 237 -16.22 20.43 -4.21
CA ASP A 237 -15.76 20.05 -5.55
C ASP A 237 -16.01 18.55 -5.84
N THR A 238 -16.31 18.25 -7.10
CA THR A 238 -16.33 16.88 -7.61
C THR A 238 -15.22 16.73 -8.65
N ILE A 239 -14.29 15.81 -8.40
CA ILE A 239 -13.26 15.45 -9.38
C ILE A 239 -13.85 14.41 -10.33
N LYS A 240 -13.86 14.72 -11.64
CA LYS A 240 -14.41 13.86 -12.69
C LYS A 240 -13.30 13.05 -13.37
N ILE A 241 -13.22 11.77 -13.02
CA ILE A 241 -12.13 10.87 -13.43
C ILE A 241 -12.61 9.91 -14.51
N LYS A 242 -11.86 9.81 -15.60
CA LYS A 242 -12.03 8.78 -16.64
C LYS A 242 -11.01 7.67 -16.45
N ARG A 243 -11.44 6.42 -16.34
CA ARG A 243 -10.56 5.25 -16.24
C ARG A 243 -10.99 4.16 -17.21
N HIS A 244 -10.12 3.80 -18.14
CA HIS A 244 -10.32 2.59 -18.93
C HIS A 244 -10.22 1.36 -18.01
N GLY A 245 -10.94 0.28 -18.27
CA GLY A 245 -10.81 -0.91 -17.44
C GLY A 245 -11.38 -2.14 -18.12
N SER A 246 -10.63 -3.23 -18.06
CA SER A 246 -11.15 -4.56 -18.38
C SER A 246 -11.78 -5.20 -17.15
N MET A 247 -13.04 -5.64 -17.25
CA MET A 247 -13.73 -6.36 -16.16
C MET A 247 -13.82 -5.60 -14.81
N GLY A 248 -13.66 -4.27 -14.82
CA GLY A 248 -13.84 -3.44 -13.63
C GLY A 248 -12.95 -2.20 -13.61
N VAL A 249 -12.97 -1.48 -12.48
CA VAL A 249 -12.11 -0.32 -12.23
C VAL A 249 -10.93 -0.76 -11.34
N ASN A 250 -9.76 -0.95 -11.95
CA ASN A 250 -8.52 -1.23 -11.22
C ASN A 250 -7.89 0.08 -10.70
N MET A 251 -8.53 0.65 -9.69
CA MET A 251 -8.13 1.89 -9.02
C MET A 251 -8.45 1.80 -7.54
N GLN A 252 -7.51 2.20 -6.70
CA GLN A 252 -7.61 2.17 -5.25
C GLN A 252 -7.47 3.57 -4.67
N PHE A 253 -8.22 3.84 -3.61
CA PHE A 253 -8.28 5.16 -2.99
C PHE A 253 -7.92 5.04 -1.51
N TYR A 254 -7.03 5.90 -1.03
CA TYR A 254 -6.53 5.85 0.33
C TYR A 254 -6.62 7.20 1.02
N LYS A 255 -6.90 7.17 2.31
CA LYS A 255 -6.78 8.31 3.22
C LYS A 255 -5.97 7.93 4.44
N ILE A 256 -5.21 8.89 4.94
CA ILE A 256 -4.58 8.78 6.26
C ILE A 256 -5.58 9.33 7.28
N PRO A 257 -5.89 8.63 8.38
CA PRO A 257 -6.71 9.17 9.46
C PRO A 257 -6.08 10.43 10.07
N VAL A 258 -6.92 11.37 10.51
CA VAL A 258 -6.46 12.58 11.23
C VAL A 258 -5.69 12.23 12.50
N THR A 259 -6.11 11.18 13.22
CA THR A 259 -5.41 10.66 14.41
C THR A 259 -3.97 10.21 14.12
N GLN A 260 -3.68 9.86 12.87
CA GLN A 260 -2.35 9.46 12.39
C GLN A 260 -1.66 10.56 11.57
N GLY A 261 -2.12 11.81 11.66
CA GLY A 261 -1.53 12.96 10.98
C GLY A 261 -2.06 13.24 9.58
N GLY A 262 -3.09 12.51 9.14
CA GLY A 262 -3.72 12.76 7.86
C GLY A 262 -4.66 13.95 7.85
N ARG A 263 -5.25 14.19 6.67
CA ARG A 263 -6.26 15.23 6.46
C ARG A 263 -7.45 14.66 5.70
N ASN A 264 -8.66 15.07 6.09
CA ASN A 264 -9.91 14.59 5.46
C ASN A 264 -10.06 15.03 3.99
N ASP A 265 -9.38 16.12 3.63
CA ASP A 265 -9.35 16.75 2.31
C ASP A 265 -8.20 16.28 1.42
N VAL A 266 -7.43 15.26 1.85
CA VAL A 266 -6.37 14.64 1.02
C VAL A 266 -6.74 13.20 0.70
N VAL A 267 -6.57 12.81 -0.56
CA VAL A 267 -6.82 11.47 -1.08
C VAL A 267 -5.64 11.02 -1.91
N PHE A 268 -5.14 9.82 -1.65
CA PHE A 268 -4.17 9.16 -2.51
C PHE A 268 -4.91 8.21 -3.45
N ILE A 269 -4.50 8.17 -4.72
CA ILE A 269 -5.09 7.30 -5.73
C ILE A 269 -3.98 6.47 -6.35
N VAL A 270 -4.14 5.15 -6.34
CA VAL A 270 -3.25 4.21 -7.03
C VAL A 270 -4.02 3.60 -8.19
N GLN A 271 -3.40 3.58 -9.38
CA GLN A 271 -3.92 2.92 -10.56
C GLN A 271 -3.03 1.73 -10.89
N GLU A 272 -3.62 0.57 -11.17
CA GLU A 272 -2.88 -0.58 -11.68
C GLU A 272 -3.03 -0.64 -13.20
N PRO A 273 -1.94 -0.61 -13.98
CA PRO A 273 -2.00 -0.75 -15.43
C PRO A 273 -2.39 -2.18 -15.84
N ASN A 274 -2.89 -2.33 -17.07
CA ASN A 274 -3.21 -3.63 -17.64
C ASN A 274 -2.40 -3.88 -18.91
N GLU A 275 -1.74 -5.03 -18.97
CA GLU A 275 -0.92 -5.45 -20.11
C GLU A 275 -1.72 -5.70 -21.40
N LEU A 276 -3.02 -5.97 -21.29
CA LEU A 276 -3.90 -6.12 -22.46
C LEU A 276 -4.20 -4.78 -23.16
N TYR A 277 -4.13 -3.65 -22.42
CA TYR A 277 -4.39 -2.32 -22.95
C TYR A 277 -3.33 -1.31 -22.50
N PRO A 278 -2.06 -1.49 -22.88
CA PRO A 278 -0.96 -0.65 -22.42
C PRO A 278 -1.11 0.83 -22.79
N ASP A 279 -1.86 1.12 -23.86
CA ASP A 279 -2.11 2.50 -24.34
C ASP A 279 -3.38 3.13 -23.73
N ARG A 280 -4.16 2.38 -22.96
CA ARG A 280 -5.44 2.84 -22.39
C ARG A 280 -5.51 2.71 -20.88
N GLU A 281 -4.86 1.71 -20.33
CA GLU A 281 -4.80 1.42 -18.90
C GLU A 281 -3.44 1.80 -18.30
N PHE A 282 -3.37 3.03 -17.82
CA PHE A 282 -2.18 3.53 -17.17
C PHE A 282 -2.21 3.27 -15.67
N GLY A 283 -1.01 3.10 -15.09
CA GLY A 283 -0.79 3.01 -13.67
C GLY A 283 -0.52 4.38 -13.04
N GLY A 284 0.31 4.35 -12.00
CA GLY A 284 0.78 5.53 -11.28
C GLY A 284 0.12 5.71 -9.92
N MET A 285 0.68 6.65 -9.17
CA MET A 285 0.18 7.08 -7.87
C MET A 285 0.01 8.59 -7.90
N TYR A 286 -1.14 9.07 -7.48
CA TYR A 286 -1.51 10.47 -7.48
C TYR A 286 -1.99 10.88 -6.10
N VAL A 287 -1.92 12.18 -5.80
CA VAL A 287 -2.57 12.79 -4.65
C VAL A 287 -3.55 13.86 -5.12
N VAL A 288 -4.78 13.80 -4.62
CA VAL A 288 -5.75 14.89 -4.68
C VAL A 288 -5.65 15.63 -3.35
N ARG A 289 -5.33 16.92 -3.38
CA ARG A 289 -5.17 17.75 -2.19
C ARG A 289 -5.63 19.18 -2.45
N PRO A 290 -5.93 19.98 -1.40
CA PRO A 290 -6.24 21.37 -1.59
C PRO A 290 -5.12 22.14 -2.28
N ARG A 291 -5.48 23.15 -3.08
CA ARG A 291 -4.51 24.12 -3.59
C ARG A 291 -3.92 24.97 -2.47
N ASP A 292 -4.78 25.46 -1.57
CA ASP A 292 -4.34 26.12 -0.35
C ASP A 292 -4.26 25.13 0.81
N LEU A 293 -3.04 24.78 1.21
CA LEU A 293 -2.78 23.87 2.32
C LEU A 293 -3.12 24.46 3.69
N ASN A 294 -3.23 25.79 3.79
CA ASN A 294 -3.53 26.52 5.03
C ASN A 294 -5.03 26.77 5.23
N GLN A 295 -5.87 26.43 4.25
CA GLN A 295 -7.31 26.61 4.37
C GLN A 295 -7.85 25.85 5.59
N LYS A 296 -8.87 26.41 6.25
CA LYS A 296 -9.53 25.75 7.37
C LYS A 296 -10.13 24.43 6.89
N GLN A 297 -9.76 23.35 7.55
CA GLN A 297 -10.40 22.06 7.33
C GLN A 297 -11.85 22.18 7.80
N TYR A 298 -12.81 21.87 6.93
CA TYR A 298 -14.17 21.62 7.40
C TYR A 298 -14.11 20.42 8.35
N GLY A 299 -14.63 20.61 9.56
CA GLY A 299 -14.32 19.78 10.72
C GLY A 299 -14.65 18.29 10.51
N PRO A 300 -13.99 17.39 11.27
CA PRO A 300 -14.34 15.99 11.26
C PRO A 300 -15.80 15.79 11.67
N HIS A 301 -16.51 14.93 10.94
CA HIS A 301 -17.60 14.14 11.50
C HIS A 301 -17.01 13.31 12.65
N GLU A 302 -17.72 13.16 13.77
CA GLU A 302 -17.36 12.16 14.78
C GLU A 302 -17.20 10.80 14.08
N SER A 303 -15.96 10.33 13.93
CA SER A 303 -15.69 8.97 13.49
C SER A 303 -16.11 8.05 14.63
N SER A 304 -17.20 7.31 14.43
CA SER A 304 -17.50 6.18 15.29
C SER A 304 -16.38 5.15 15.14
N ALA A 305 -15.62 4.98 16.21
CA ALA A 305 -14.67 3.89 16.47
C ALA A 305 -13.26 3.99 15.86
N ASP A 306 -12.47 4.93 16.39
CA ASP A 306 -11.02 4.74 16.55
C ASP A 306 -10.76 3.74 17.71
N SER A 307 -10.93 2.45 17.46
CA SER A 307 -10.41 1.41 18.36
C SER A 307 -9.15 0.79 17.78
N TYR A 308 -8.00 1.29 18.23
CA TYR A 308 -6.78 0.49 18.25
C TYR A 308 -7.00 -0.70 19.19
N SER A 309 -7.50 -1.81 18.65
CA SER A 309 -7.48 -3.09 19.36
C SER A 309 -6.06 -3.64 19.34
N SER A 310 -5.30 -3.36 20.39
CA SER A 310 -4.03 -4.01 20.69
C SER A 310 -4.27 -5.45 21.16
N GLN A 311 -4.75 -6.34 20.29
CA GLN A 311 -4.79 -7.79 20.56
C GLN A 311 -4.54 -8.58 19.27
N TYR A 312 -3.32 -9.14 19.21
CA TYR A 312 -2.86 -10.40 18.60
C TYR A 312 -3.28 -10.86 17.17
N ASP A 313 -2.31 -11.54 16.56
CA ASP A 313 -2.41 -12.60 15.56
C ASP A 313 -2.72 -12.29 14.07
N SER A 314 -1.67 -12.55 13.28
CA SER A 314 -1.67 -13.24 11.97
C SER A 314 -2.63 -12.84 10.84
N LYS A 315 -3.34 -11.71 10.90
CA LYS A 315 -4.07 -11.17 9.74
C LYS A 315 -3.74 -9.69 9.55
N LYS A 316 -3.54 -9.29 8.28
CA LYS A 316 -3.12 -7.95 7.84
C LYS A 316 -3.81 -6.86 8.68
N GLY A 317 -3.03 -6.14 9.50
CA GLY A 317 -3.55 -5.02 10.28
C GLY A 317 -3.84 -3.88 9.32
N ALA A 318 -5.12 -3.68 9.01
CA ALA A 318 -5.60 -2.54 8.24
C ALA A 318 -6.13 -1.47 9.19
N ILE A 319 -5.91 -0.20 8.85
CA ILE A 319 -6.44 0.94 9.61
C ILE A 319 -7.92 1.12 9.29
N ASN A 320 -8.79 1.25 10.30
CA ASN A 320 -10.20 1.57 10.07
C ASN A 320 -10.35 3.06 9.73
N THR A 321 -10.71 3.37 8.50
CA THR A 321 -10.99 4.72 8.01
C THR A 321 -12.47 4.83 7.65
N GLU A 322 -13.36 5.05 8.63
CA GLU A 322 -14.75 5.41 8.32
C GLU A 322 -14.82 6.89 7.91
N ALA A 323 -15.23 7.16 6.68
CA ALA A 323 -15.61 8.50 6.24
C ALA A 323 -17.07 8.46 5.78
N LYS A 324 -17.97 9.08 6.55
CA LYS A 324 -19.31 9.47 6.08
C LYS A 324 -19.32 11.00 5.90
N PHE A 325 -19.57 11.47 4.68
CA PHE A 325 -19.82 12.88 4.41
C PHE A 325 -21.31 13.17 4.57
N LEU A 326 -21.69 14.04 5.52
CA LEU A 326 -23.02 14.66 5.49
C LEU A 326 -23.01 15.88 4.56
N LYS A 327 -24.15 16.08 3.90
CA LYS A 327 -24.49 17.18 2.99
C LYS A 327 -24.15 18.56 3.60
N PRO A 328 -23.90 19.59 2.75
CA PRO A 328 -23.62 20.94 3.23
C PRO A 328 -24.70 21.43 4.19
N MET A 329 -24.29 22.10 5.26
CA MET A 329 -25.22 22.89 6.07
C MET A 329 -25.73 24.03 5.17
N ASN A 330 -27.01 23.99 4.84
CA ASN A 330 -27.72 25.21 4.47
C ASN A 330 -27.90 26.01 5.76
N ASP A 331 -27.68 27.32 5.67
CA ASP A 331 -27.87 28.31 6.74
C ASP A 331 -29.17 28.14 7.53
#